data_AF-A0A377EHL4-F1
#
_entry.id   AF-A0A377EHL4-F1
#
_cell.length_a   1.000
_cell.length_b   1.000
_cell.length_c   1.000
_cell.angle_alpha   90.00
_cell.angle_beta   90.00
_cell.angle_gamma   90.00
#
_symmetry.space_group_name_H-M   'P 1'
#
loop_
_entity.id
_entity.type
_entity.pdbx_description
1 polymer ?
#
loop_
_entity_poly.entity_id
_entity_poly.type
_entity_poly.pdbx_seq_one_letter_code
_entity_poly.pdbx_strand_id
1 'polypeptide(L)'
;MQTELMDQTNLPVILLGFDGSPVYDDTAVLNRWLDVTEKDKNSRSSTFYNTLPLHDGNHYPGVSKTADYKARAQKFFDELDAFFTELEKSGRKVMVVVVPEHGGALKGDRMQVSGLRDIPSPSITDVPVGVKFFGMKAPHQGAPIVIDQPSSFLAISDLVVRVLDGKIFTEDNVDWKKLTSGLPQTAPVSENSNAVVIQYQDKPYVRLNGGDWVPYPQ
;
A
#
# COMPACT_ATOMS: atom_id res chain seq x y z
N MET A 1 0.47 15.46 8.73
CA MET A 1 0.42 15.98 7.34
C MET A 1 -0.39 17.28 7.37
N GLN A 2 0.18 18.41 6.93
CA GLN A 2 -0.43 19.76 7.07
C GLN A 2 -0.82 20.38 5.71
N THR A 3 -0.93 19.58 4.66
CA THR A 3 -1.36 20.00 3.33
C THR A 3 -2.88 19.96 3.23
N GLU A 4 -3.48 20.85 2.44
CA GLU A 4 -4.89 20.75 2.11
C GLU A 4 -5.18 19.46 1.33
N LEU A 5 -6.37 18.90 1.54
CA LEU A 5 -6.85 17.75 0.78
C LEU A 5 -7.12 18.20 -0.67
N MET A 6 -6.68 17.39 -1.64
CA MET A 6 -6.98 17.66 -3.06
C MET A 6 -8.49 17.71 -3.28
N ASP A 7 -8.93 18.62 -4.17
CA ASP A 7 -10.36 18.78 -4.47
C ASP A 7 -11.03 17.47 -4.89
N GLN A 8 -12.14 17.14 -4.23
CA GLN A 8 -12.95 15.94 -4.46
C GLN A 8 -14.28 16.23 -5.15
N THR A 9 -14.58 17.50 -5.48
CA THR A 9 -15.85 17.86 -6.11
C THR A 9 -16.04 17.11 -7.44
N ASN A 10 -17.26 16.63 -7.67
CA ASN A 10 -17.66 15.91 -8.88
C ASN A 10 -16.89 14.59 -9.15
N LEU A 11 -16.18 14.04 -8.17
CA LEU A 11 -15.64 12.68 -8.31
C LEU A 11 -16.78 11.66 -8.22
N PRO A 12 -16.78 10.63 -9.10
CA PRO A 12 -17.79 9.57 -9.05
C PRO A 12 -17.60 8.73 -7.78
N VAL A 13 -18.73 8.42 -7.13
CA VAL A 13 -18.79 7.60 -5.91
C VAL A 13 -19.09 6.15 -6.31
N ILE A 14 -18.22 5.22 -5.92
CA ILE A 14 -18.36 3.79 -6.27
C ILE A 14 -18.89 2.94 -5.11
N LEU A 15 -18.61 3.35 -3.87
CA LEU A 15 -19.06 2.70 -2.65
C LEU A 15 -19.43 3.78 -1.62
N LEU A 16 -20.20 3.38 -0.62
CA LEU A 16 -20.34 4.11 0.62
C LEU A 16 -19.55 3.38 1.71
N GLY A 17 -18.85 4.14 2.54
CA GLY A 17 -18.15 3.65 3.72
C GLY A 17 -19.11 3.09 4.76
N PHE A 18 -18.56 2.40 5.77
CA PHE A 18 -19.37 1.90 6.89
C PHE A 18 -20.12 3.02 7.64
N ASP A 19 -19.58 4.24 7.61
CA ASP A 19 -20.16 5.46 8.19
C ASP A 19 -21.09 6.20 7.21
N GLY A 20 -21.29 5.67 6.00
CA GLY A 20 -22.11 6.26 4.94
C GLY A 20 -21.41 7.33 4.10
N SER A 21 -20.14 7.65 4.38
CA SER A 21 -19.38 8.64 3.61
C SER A 21 -18.99 8.10 2.21
N PRO A 22 -18.76 8.96 1.21
CA PRO A 22 -18.41 8.52 -0.13
C PRO A 22 -17.04 7.86 -0.23
N VAL A 23 -16.95 6.75 -0.97
CA VAL A 23 -15.70 6.19 -1.48
C VAL A 23 -15.63 6.47 -2.98
N TYR A 24 -14.66 7.27 -3.38
CA TYR A 24 -14.49 7.70 -4.76
C TYR A 24 -13.82 6.64 -5.63
N ASP A 25 -14.10 6.68 -6.93
CA ASP A 25 -13.44 5.83 -7.93
C ASP A 25 -11.93 6.15 -8.02
N ASP A 26 -11.08 5.14 -7.84
CA ASP A 26 -9.63 5.32 -7.83
C ASP A 26 -9.10 5.82 -9.18
N THR A 27 -9.68 5.37 -10.31
CA THR A 27 -9.30 5.86 -11.65
C THR A 27 -9.53 7.37 -11.75
N ALA A 28 -10.69 7.86 -11.30
CA ALA A 28 -11.02 9.28 -11.35
C ALA A 28 -10.11 10.12 -10.44
N VAL A 29 -9.78 9.62 -9.24
CA VAL A 29 -8.87 10.30 -8.31
C VAL A 29 -7.46 10.38 -8.90
N LEU A 30 -6.94 9.28 -9.42
CA LEU A 30 -5.58 9.20 -9.96
C LEU A 30 -5.43 10.01 -11.26
N ASN A 31 -6.43 10.02 -12.13
CA ASN A 31 -6.44 10.89 -13.32
C ASN A 31 -6.46 12.37 -12.93
N ARG A 32 -7.27 12.75 -11.92
CA ARG A 32 -7.27 14.13 -11.42
C ARG A 32 -5.91 14.53 -10.86
N TRP A 33 -5.26 13.65 -10.11
CA TRP A 33 -3.89 13.88 -9.65
C TRP A 33 -2.92 14.11 -10.81
N LEU A 34 -3.05 13.33 -11.89
CA LEU A 34 -2.21 13.47 -13.07
C LEU A 34 -2.41 14.85 -13.74
N ASP A 35 -3.66 15.24 -13.97
CA ASP A 35 -4.04 16.54 -14.57
C ASP A 35 -3.58 17.75 -13.74
N VAL A 36 -3.71 17.66 -12.41
CA VAL A 36 -3.29 18.72 -11.49
C VAL A 36 -1.78 18.87 -11.53
N THR A 37 -1.04 17.77 -11.45
CA THR A 37 0.41 17.79 -11.36
C THR A 37 1.12 17.97 -12.70
N GLU A 38 0.45 17.75 -13.83
CA GLU A 38 1.00 18.05 -15.17
C GLU A 38 1.18 19.57 -15.39
N LYS A 39 0.32 20.38 -14.77
CA LYS A 39 0.38 21.86 -14.84
C LYS A 39 1.65 22.42 -14.21
N ASP A 40 2.28 21.68 -13.30
CA ASP A 40 3.44 22.13 -12.52
C ASP A 40 4.82 21.92 -13.21
N LYS A 41 4.84 21.66 -14.53
CA LYS A 41 6.02 21.70 -15.44
C LYS A 41 7.35 21.21 -14.84
N ASN A 42 7.50 19.89 -14.65
CA ASN A 42 8.73 19.21 -14.21
C ASN A 42 9.23 19.55 -12.79
N SER A 43 8.36 20.07 -11.92
CA SER A 43 8.70 20.18 -10.50
C SER A 43 8.72 18.80 -9.82
N ARG A 44 9.58 18.67 -8.79
CA ARG A 44 9.57 17.50 -7.90
C ARG A 44 8.43 17.65 -6.91
N SER A 45 7.59 16.63 -6.79
CA SER A 45 6.52 16.57 -5.80
C SER A 45 6.51 15.20 -5.10
N SER A 46 5.86 15.14 -3.95
CA SER A 46 5.54 13.90 -3.24
C SER A 46 4.08 13.94 -2.86
N THR A 47 3.36 12.85 -3.11
CA THR A 47 1.94 12.73 -2.81
C THR A 47 1.72 11.53 -1.93
N PHE A 48 1.02 11.73 -0.83
CA PHE A 48 0.45 10.64 -0.03
C PHE A 48 -0.99 10.43 -0.47
N TYR A 49 -1.28 9.25 -1.00
CA TYR A 49 -2.63 8.86 -1.42
C TYR A 49 -3.11 7.72 -0.52
N ASN A 50 -4.19 7.98 0.22
CA ASN A 50 -4.90 6.97 0.98
C ASN A 50 -6.18 6.59 0.26
N THR A 51 -6.44 5.29 0.13
CA THR A 51 -7.62 4.75 -0.53
C THR A 51 -8.15 3.56 0.27
N LEU A 52 -9.48 3.45 0.36
CA LEU A 52 -10.14 2.47 1.22
C LEU A 52 -11.25 1.64 0.55
N PRO A 53 -11.24 1.36 -0.78
CA PRO A 53 -12.29 0.60 -1.43
C PRO A 53 -12.39 -0.82 -0.88
N LEU A 54 -11.36 -1.36 -0.24
CA LEU A 54 -11.29 -2.72 0.31
C LEU A 54 -11.67 -2.81 1.80
N HIS A 55 -12.01 -1.70 2.45
CA HIS A 55 -12.42 -1.71 3.85
C HIS A 55 -13.70 -2.55 4.05
N ASP A 56 -13.79 -3.27 5.18
CA ASP A 56 -15.00 -4.01 5.53
C ASP A 56 -16.19 -3.06 5.77
N GLY A 57 -17.41 -3.52 5.52
CA GLY A 57 -18.63 -2.71 5.65
C GLY A 57 -18.92 -1.76 4.47
N ASN A 58 -17.98 -1.57 3.55
CA ASN A 58 -18.26 -0.81 2.33
C ASN A 58 -19.32 -1.52 1.49
N HIS A 59 -20.27 -0.75 0.97
CA HIS A 59 -21.41 -1.26 0.20
C HIS A 59 -21.72 -0.39 -1.01
N TYR A 60 -22.34 -0.97 -2.04
CA TYR A 60 -22.73 -0.20 -3.22
C TYR A 60 -23.89 0.76 -2.89
N PRO A 61 -23.93 1.97 -3.47
CA PRO A 61 -25.06 2.88 -3.29
C PRO A 61 -26.40 2.18 -3.61
N GLY A 62 -27.37 2.28 -2.70
CA GLY A 62 -28.67 1.62 -2.83
C GLY A 62 -28.70 0.14 -2.45
N VAL A 63 -27.57 -0.45 -2.02
CA VAL A 63 -27.47 -1.83 -1.56
C VAL A 63 -26.99 -1.85 -0.10
N SER A 64 -27.75 -2.48 0.80
CA SER A 64 -27.39 -2.55 2.23
C SER A 64 -26.35 -3.63 2.55
N LYS A 65 -26.14 -4.59 1.65
CA LYS A 65 -25.17 -5.67 1.82
C LYS A 65 -23.75 -5.17 1.49
N THR A 66 -22.79 -5.51 2.35
CA THR A 66 -21.36 -5.33 2.09
C THR A 66 -20.98 -5.93 0.74
N ALA A 67 -20.25 -5.14 -0.06
CA ALA A 67 -19.75 -5.55 -1.36
C ALA A 67 -18.66 -6.62 -1.21
N ASP A 68 -18.71 -7.63 -2.07
CA ASP A 68 -17.77 -8.76 -2.05
C ASP A 68 -16.31 -8.26 -2.15
N TYR A 69 -15.44 -8.78 -1.28
CA TYR A 69 -14.05 -8.35 -1.24
C TYR A 69 -13.30 -8.68 -2.53
N LYS A 70 -13.50 -9.89 -3.08
CA LYS A 70 -12.77 -10.32 -4.28
C LYS A 70 -13.14 -9.46 -5.48
N ALA A 71 -14.42 -9.16 -5.66
CA ALA A 71 -14.88 -8.28 -6.74
C ALA A 71 -14.29 -6.86 -6.61
N ARG A 72 -14.28 -6.29 -5.39
CA ARG A 72 -13.69 -4.96 -5.13
C ARG A 72 -12.18 -4.94 -5.33
N ALA A 73 -11.47 -5.97 -4.85
CA ALA A 73 -10.03 -6.13 -5.04
C ALA A 73 -9.66 -6.26 -6.53
N GLN A 74 -10.42 -7.05 -7.29
CA GLN A 74 -10.21 -7.16 -8.74
C GLN A 74 -10.36 -5.80 -9.42
N LYS A 75 -11.47 -5.08 -9.17
CA LYS A 75 -11.67 -3.73 -9.72
C LYS A 75 -10.51 -2.80 -9.35
N PHE A 76 -10.12 -2.74 -8.08
CA PHE A 76 -9.02 -1.87 -7.64
C PHE A 76 -7.69 -2.21 -8.33
N PHE A 77 -7.37 -3.50 -8.50
CA PHE A 77 -6.14 -3.89 -9.19
C PHE A 77 -6.18 -3.61 -10.69
N ASP A 78 -7.34 -3.80 -11.34
CA ASP A 78 -7.54 -3.44 -12.75
C ASP A 78 -7.36 -1.92 -12.95
N GLU A 79 -7.88 -1.11 -12.03
CA GLU A 79 -7.74 0.36 -12.06
C GLU A 79 -6.30 0.82 -11.82
N LEU A 80 -5.61 0.19 -10.87
CA LEU A 80 -4.21 0.50 -10.59
C LEU A 80 -3.31 0.14 -11.79
N ASP A 81 -3.54 -1.01 -12.44
CA ASP A 81 -2.79 -1.42 -13.63
C ASP A 81 -3.10 -0.53 -14.84
N ALA A 82 -4.36 -0.15 -15.03
CA ALA A 82 -4.76 0.84 -16.03
C ALA A 82 -4.06 2.19 -15.80
N PHE A 83 -4.01 2.65 -14.56
CA PHE A 83 -3.30 3.88 -14.21
C PHE A 83 -1.79 3.78 -14.44
N PHE A 84 -1.18 2.62 -14.17
CA PHE A 84 0.23 2.38 -14.50
C PHE A 84 0.47 2.47 -16.01
N THR A 85 -0.46 1.97 -16.82
CA THR A 85 -0.40 2.14 -18.27
C THR A 85 -0.46 3.62 -18.68
N GLU A 86 -1.31 4.42 -18.04
CA GLU A 86 -1.37 5.88 -18.29
C GLU A 86 -0.09 6.61 -17.85
N LEU A 87 0.50 6.20 -16.72
CA LEU A 87 1.80 6.72 -16.29
C LEU A 87 2.90 6.41 -17.29
N GLU A 88 2.94 5.20 -17.85
CA GLU A 88 3.90 4.84 -18.91
C GLU A 88 3.73 5.72 -20.15
N LYS A 89 2.48 5.94 -20.60
CA LYS A 89 2.17 6.83 -21.74
C LYS A 89 2.54 8.28 -21.49
N SER A 90 2.41 8.76 -20.25
CA SER A 90 2.72 10.14 -19.89
C SER A 90 4.20 10.50 -20.07
N GLY A 91 5.09 9.50 -20.08
CA GLY A 91 6.55 9.70 -20.11
C GLY A 91 7.10 10.38 -18.85
N ARG A 92 6.28 10.60 -17.81
CA ARG A 92 6.70 11.24 -16.58
C ARG A 92 7.63 10.34 -15.76
N LYS A 93 8.61 10.97 -15.11
CA LYS A 93 9.51 10.31 -14.16
C LYS A 93 8.80 10.19 -12.81
N VAL A 94 8.30 9.01 -12.50
CA VAL A 94 7.49 8.76 -11.28
C VAL A 94 8.03 7.53 -10.56
N MET A 95 8.17 7.61 -9.25
CA MET A 95 8.35 6.47 -8.37
C MET A 95 7.02 6.24 -7.65
N VAL A 96 6.35 5.13 -7.93
CA VAL A 96 5.14 4.71 -7.22
C VAL A 96 5.53 3.69 -6.17
N VAL A 97 5.08 3.91 -4.93
CA VAL A 97 5.22 2.98 -3.81
C VAL A 97 3.82 2.59 -3.35
N VAL A 98 3.46 1.32 -3.49
CA VAL A 98 2.19 0.77 -3.02
C VAL A 98 2.44 0.11 -1.67
N VAL A 99 1.80 0.62 -0.62
CA VAL A 99 1.97 0.17 0.77
C VAL A 99 0.60 -0.02 1.41
N PRO A 100 0.11 -1.25 1.57
CA PRO A 100 -1.11 -1.50 2.34
C PRO A 100 -0.93 -1.11 3.81
N GLU A 101 -1.99 -0.61 4.45
CA GLU A 101 -1.96 -0.30 5.89
C GLU A 101 -1.83 -1.59 6.73
N HIS A 102 -2.69 -2.56 6.42
CA HIS A 102 -2.77 -3.90 7.00
C HIS A 102 -3.74 -4.74 6.14
N GLY A 103 -3.85 -6.03 6.43
CA GLY A 103 -4.81 -6.94 5.82
C GLY A 103 -6.23 -6.73 6.34
N GLY A 104 -7.24 -7.07 5.52
CA GLY A 104 -8.65 -6.93 5.88
C GLY A 104 -9.22 -8.04 6.79
N ALA A 105 -8.36 -8.92 7.34
CA ALA A 105 -8.77 -10.09 8.13
C ALA A 105 -9.84 -10.97 7.43
N LEU A 106 -9.76 -11.11 6.10
CA LEU A 106 -10.76 -11.82 5.27
C LEU A 106 -10.89 -13.31 5.64
N LYS A 107 -9.79 -13.91 6.13
CA LYS A 107 -9.78 -15.25 6.70
C LYS A 107 -9.46 -15.11 8.18
N GLY A 108 -10.38 -15.56 9.03
CA GLY A 108 -10.13 -15.67 10.47
C GLY A 108 -9.20 -16.83 10.83
N ASP A 109 -8.79 -16.86 12.08
CA ASP A 109 -7.98 -17.91 12.70
C ASP A 109 -8.56 -18.36 14.04
N ARG A 110 -7.76 -19.06 14.85
CA ARG A 110 -8.19 -19.63 16.14
C ARG A 110 -8.42 -18.57 17.22
N MET A 111 -7.78 -17.40 17.15
CA MET A 111 -7.98 -16.31 18.11
C MET A 111 -9.01 -15.29 17.65
N GLN A 112 -9.10 -15.05 16.34
CA GLN A 112 -9.95 -14.00 15.80
C GLN A 112 -10.76 -14.49 14.61
N VAL A 113 -12.08 -14.27 14.67
CA VAL A 113 -12.97 -14.53 13.54
C VAL A 113 -12.70 -13.55 12.39
N SER A 114 -13.16 -13.90 11.18
CA SER A 114 -13.07 -13.04 10.00
C SER A 114 -13.57 -11.62 10.29
N GLY A 115 -12.86 -10.61 9.78
CA GLY A 115 -13.14 -9.18 9.95
C GLY A 115 -12.63 -8.58 11.25
N LEU A 116 -12.29 -9.39 12.27
CA LEU A 116 -11.75 -8.90 13.53
C LEU A 116 -10.24 -8.69 13.44
N ARG A 117 -9.76 -7.54 13.93
CA ARG A 117 -8.37 -7.07 13.74
C ARG A 117 -7.78 -6.39 14.98
N ASP A 118 -8.32 -6.71 16.15
CA ASP A 118 -7.82 -6.21 17.45
C ASP A 118 -6.40 -6.68 17.77
N ILE A 119 -6.07 -7.95 17.44
CA ILE A 119 -4.71 -8.46 17.52
C ILE A 119 -4.06 -8.33 16.14
N PRO A 120 -2.89 -7.67 16.02
CA PRO A 120 -2.21 -7.49 14.75
C PRO A 120 -1.45 -8.76 14.36
N SER A 121 -2.18 -9.82 14.00
CA SER A 121 -1.61 -11.14 13.71
C SER A 121 -0.69 -11.13 12.47
N PRO A 122 0.19 -12.13 12.31
CA PRO A 122 1.08 -12.18 11.15
C PRO A 122 0.35 -12.17 9.81
N SER A 123 -0.82 -12.81 9.71
CA SER A 123 -1.63 -12.84 8.47
C SER A 123 -2.28 -11.49 8.14
N ILE A 124 -2.41 -10.60 9.13
CA ILE A 124 -2.92 -9.24 8.96
C ILE A 124 -1.78 -8.26 8.65
N THR A 125 -0.57 -8.51 9.17
CA THR A 125 0.54 -7.55 9.12
C THR A 125 1.59 -7.86 8.05
N ASP A 126 1.60 -9.08 7.51
CA ASP A 126 2.34 -9.43 6.30
C ASP A 126 1.60 -8.90 5.06
N VAL A 127 2.07 -7.77 4.54
CA VAL A 127 1.41 -7.01 3.47
C VAL A 127 2.29 -6.92 2.22
N PRO A 128 1.71 -6.99 1.01
CA PRO A 128 2.45 -6.85 -0.23
C PRO A 128 2.84 -5.38 -0.48
N VAL A 129 4.12 -5.07 -0.35
CA VAL A 129 4.68 -3.75 -0.71
C VAL A 129 5.37 -3.83 -2.06
N GLY A 130 5.06 -2.88 -2.95
CA GLY A 130 5.64 -2.82 -4.31
C GLY A 130 6.17 -1.44 -4.65
N VAL A 131 7.27 -1.39 -5.41
CA VAL A 131 7.83 -0.15 -5.96
C VAL A 131 7.97 -0.28 -7.46
N LYS A 132 7.44 0.69 -8.20
CA LYS A 132 7.57 0.76 -9.67
C LYS A 132 8.06 2.16 -10.07
N PHE A 133 9.03 2.18 -10.98
CA PHE A 133 9.57 3.39 -11.57
C PHE A 133 9.07 3.55 -13.01
N PHE A 134 8.64 4.75 -13.36
CA PHE A 134 8.13 5.14 -14.67
C PHE A 134 9.03 6.21 -15.30
N GLY A 135 9.06 6.29 -16.64
CA GLY A 135 9.84 7.30 -17.36
C GLY A 135 11.36 7.14 -17.24
N MET A 136 11.84 5.93 -16.95
CA MET A 136 13.27 5.61 -16.93
C MET A 136 13.82 5.42 -18.35
N LYS A 137 15.06 5.87 -18.57
CA LYS A 137 15.81 5.54 -19.79
C LYS A 137 16.13 4.04 -19.89
N ALA A 138 16.44 3.39 -18.77
CA ALA A 138 16.80 1.97 -18.68
C ALA A 138 15.85 1.20 -17.73
N PRO A 139 14.59 0.92 -18.14
CA PRO A 139 13.64 0.22 -17.28
C PRO A 139 14.07 -1.23 -17.00
N HIS A 140 13.68 -1.76 -15.83
CA HIS A 140 13.91 -3.15 -15.46
C HIS A 140 13.23 -4.10 -16.45
N GLN A 141 13.90 -5.20 -16.81
CA GLN A 141 13.37 -6.24 -17.69
C GLN A 141 13.08 -7.51 -16.90
N GLY A 142 11.91 -8.12 -17.13
CA GLY A 142 11.50 -9.36 -16.48
C GLY A 142 10.74 -9.15 -15.16
N ALA A 143 10.69 -10.22 -14.37
CA ALA A 143 9.91 -10.27 -13.12
C ALA A 143 10.44 -9.30 -12.06
N PRO A 144 9.60 -8.87 -11.09
CA PRO A 144 10.03 -8.00 -10.00
C PRO A 144 11.22 -8.60 -9.22
N ILE A 145 12.08 -7.71 -8.70
CA ILE A 145 13.10 -8.11 -7.75
C ILE A 145 12.42 -8.34 -6.41
N VAL A 146 12.58 -9.55 -5.88
CA VAL A 146 11.96 -9.97 -4.61
C VAL A 146 12.90 -9.64 -3.45
N ILE A 147 12.35 -9.02 -2.41
CA ILE A 147 13.05 -8.77 -1.14
C ILE A 147 12.46 -9.70 -0.08
N ASP A 148 13.14 -10.82 0.15
CA ASP A 148 12.69 -11.85 1.09
C ASP A 148 13.10 -11.59 2.55
N GLN A 149 13.87 -10.52 2.80
CA GLN A 149 14.34 -10.18 4.13
C GLN A 149 13.24 -9.45 4.93
N PRO A 150 13.11 -9.67 6.25
CA PRO A 150 12.14 -8.97 7.09
C PRO A 150 12.28 -7.45 6.95
N SER A 151 11.23 -6.81 6.46
CA SER A 151 11.25 -5.40 6.06
C SER A 151 10.07 -4.65 6.65
N SER A 152 10.24 -3.35 6.86
CA SER A 152 9.18 -2.44 7.28
C SER A 152 9.44 -1.05 6.67
N PHE A 153 8.76 -0.01 7.15
CA PHE A 153 8.76 1.34 6.58
C PHE A 153 10.16 1.97 6.41
N LEU A 154 11.14 1.57 7.23
CA LEU A 154 12.51 2.07 7.11
C LEU A 154 13.18 1.70 5.78
N ALA A 155 12.87 0.52 5.22
CA ALA A 155 13.40 0.11 3.92
C ALA A 155 12.84 0.96 2.78
N ILE A 156 11.58 1.40 2.88
CA ILE A 156 10.96 2.32 1.93
C ILE A 156 11.66 3.67 1.99
N SER A 157 11.88 4.20 3.19
CA SER A 157 12.58 5.47 3.38
C SER A 157 14.01 5.42 2.83
N ASP A 158 14.76 4.35 3.11
CA ASP A 158 16.11 4.16 2.58
C ASP A 158 16.12 4.07 1.04
N LEU A 159 15.18 3.33 0.45
CA LEU A 159 15.06 3.23 -1.01
C LEU A 159 14.74 4.58 -1.65
N VAL A 160 13.85 5.38 -1.05
CA VAL A 160 13.58 6.75 -1.50
C VAL A 160 14.86 7.58 -1.46
N VAL A 161 15.63 7.52 -0.37
CA VAL A 161 16.91 8.23 -0.24
C VAL A 161 17.90 7.85 -1.34
N ARG A 162 18.01 6.56 -1.68
CA ARG A 162 18.90 6.06 -2.75
C ARG A 162 18.62 6.65 -4.13
N VAL A 163 17.39 7.12 -4.38
CA VAL A 163 16.95 7.63 -5.68
C VAL A 163 16.61 9.13 -5.68
N LEU A 164 16.86 9.85 -4.58
CA LEU A 164 16.50 11.27 -4.43
C LEU A 164 17.12 12.19 -5.49
N ASP A 165 18.33 11.87 -5.97
CA ASP A 165 19.01 12.67 -6.99
C ASP A 165 18.35 12.54 -8.38
N GLY A 166 17.49 11.54 -8.56
CA GLY A 166 16.73 11.28 -9.79
C GLY A 166 17.56 10.68 -10.93
N LYS A 167 18.83 10.34 -10.71
CA LYS A 167 19.69 9.77 -11.77
C LYS A 167 19.19 8.44 -12.29
N ILE A 168 18.51 7.66 -11.44
CA ILE A 168 17.86 6.40 -11.83
C ILE A 168 17.02 6.55 -13.11
N PHE A 169 16.38 7.71 -13.32
CA PHE A 169 15.55 7.95 -14.50
C PHE A 169 16.32 8.25 -15.79
N THR A 170 17.60 8.61 -15.71
CA THR A 170 18.39 9.12 -16.84
C THR A 170 19.61 8.28 -17.21
N GLU A 171 20.07 7.40 -16.32
CA GLU A 171 21.19 6.50 -16.58
C GLU A 171 20.90 5.53 -17.74
N ASP A 172 21.93 5.23 -18.54
CA ASP A 172 21.87 4.25 -19.64
C ASP A 172 21.75 2.81 -19.14
N ASN A 173 22.15 2.57 -17.90
CA ASN A 173 22.04 1.28 -17.23
C ASN A 173 21.84 1.47 -15.72
N VAL A 174 20.95 0.66 -15.13
CA VAL A 174 20.70 0.67 -13.69
C VAL A 174 21.14 -0.66 -13.10
N ASP A 175 22.06 -0.61 -12.13
CA ASP A 175 22.41 -1.77 -11.33
C ASP A 175 21.33 -2.03 -10.27
N TRP A 176 20.33 -2.79 -10.67
CA TRP A 176 19.18 -3.09 -9.83
C TRP A 176 19.54 -3.90 -8.58
N LYS A 177 20.55 -4.76 -8.66
CA LYS A 177 21.02 -5.53 -7.50
C LYS A 177 21.65 -4.60 -6.48
N LYS A 178 22.48 -3.65 -6.93
CA LYS A 178 23.06 -2.65 -6.04
C LYS A 178 21.97 -1.78 -5.39
N LEU A 179 20.99 -1.34 -6.16
CA LEU A 179 19.88 -0.53 -5.66
C LEU A 179 19.11 -1.23 -4.52
N THR A 180 18.87 -2.53 -4.63
CA THR A 180 18.07 -3.30 -3.66
C THR A 180 18.90 -4.04 -2.60
N SER A 181 20.21 -4.14 -2.76
CA SER A 181 21.09 -4.80 -1.78
C SER A 181 21.23 -4.00 -0.48
N GLY A 182 21.29 -4.69 0.65
CA GLY A 182 21.56 -4.06 1.95
C GLY A 182 20.52 -3.03 2.39
N LEU A 183 19.26 -3.20 1.99
CA LEU A 183 18.15 -2.46 2.60
C LEU A 183 18.03 -2.81 4.09
N PRO A 184 17.62 -1.86 4.95
CA PRO A 184 17.52 -2.10 6.38
C PRO A 184 16.43 -3.14 6.68
N GLN A 185 16.79 -4.12 7.50
CA GLN A 185 15.85 -5.11 7.98
C GLN A 185 15.16 -4.63 9.26
N THR A 186 13.93 -5.09 9.49
CA THR A 186 13.18 -4.80 10.71
C THR A 186 12.49 -6.07 11.19
N ALA A 187 12.63 -6.40 12.47
CA ALA A 187 11.96 -7.56 13.04
C ALA A 187 10.43 -7.39 12.93
N PRO A 188 9.66 -8.46 12.64
CA PRO A 188 8.21 -8.39 12.52
C PRO A 188 7.58 -8.26 13.91
N VAL A 189 7.49 -7.02 14.36
CA VAL A 189 6.82 -6.59 15.59
C VAL A 189 5.61 -5.76 15.21
N SER A 190 4.46 -6.05 15.80
CA SER A 190 3.22 -5.34 15.49
C SER A 190 2.45 -5.03 16.75
N GLU A 191 1.94 -3.80 16.85
CA GLU A 191 1.28 -3.29 18.04
C GLU A 191 -0.01 -2.56 17.68
N ASN A 192 -1.06 -2.86 18.44
CA ASN A 192 -2.26 -2.04 18.58
C ASN A 192 -2.33 -1.54 20.04
N SER A 193 -3.36 -0.75 20.37
CA SER A 193 -3.55 -0.20 21.73
C SER A 193 -3.48 -1.24 22.85
N ASN A 194 -3.96 -2.45 22.59
CA ASN A 194 -4.17 -3.50 23.60
C ASN A 194 -3.45 -4.81 23.29
N ALA A 195 -2.66 -4.89 22.22
CA ALA A 195 -2.03 -6.14 21.80
C ALA A 195 -0.67 -5.90 21.13
N VAL A 196 0.31 -6.72 21.49
CA VAL A 196 1.63 -6.78 20.84
C VAL A 196 1.83 -8.18 20.30
N VAL A 197 2.28 -8.31 19.05
CA VAL A 197 2.64 -9.57 18.40
C VAL A 197 4.10 -9.51 17.95
N ILE A 198 4.85 -10.59 18.19
CA ILE A 198 6.23 -10.75 17.75
C ILE A 198 6.47 -12.14 17.17
N GLN A 199 7.48 -12.28 16.33
CA GLN A 199 8.10 -13.58 16.05
C GLN A 199 9.30 -13.79 16.98
N TYR A 200 9.33 -14.92 17.68
CA TYR A 200 10.44 -15.31 18.55
C TYR A 200 10.77 -16.78 18.33
N GLN A 201 12.02 -17.08 17.94
CA GLN A 201 12.46 -18.44 17.58
C GLN A 201 11.50 -19.12 16.58
N ASP A 202 11.20 -18.41 15.49
CA ASP A 202 10.33 -18.85 14.39
C ASP A 202 8.88 -19.19 14.80
N LYS A 203 8.42 -18.63 15.92
CA LYS A 203 7.04 -18.81 16.40
C LYS A 203 6.40 -17.47 16.78
N PRO A 204 5.12 -17.25 16.43
CA PRO A 204 4.42 -16.05 16.83
C PRO A 204 4.02 -16.11 18.31
N TYR A 205 4.21 -15.01 19.02
CA TYR A 205 3.76 -14.79 20.38
C TYR A 205 2.92 -13.52 20.46
N VAL A 206 1.96 -13.51 21.39
CA VAL A 206 1.10 -12.37 21.65
C VAL A 206 1.11 -12.00 23.12
N ARG A 207 1.08 -10.69 23.38
CA ARG A 207 0.86 -10.11 24.70
C ARG A 207 -0.37 -9.20 24.63
N LEU A 208 -1.36 -9.47 25.47
CA LEU A 208 -2.60 -8.69 25.55
C LEU A 208 -2.61 -7.81 26.79
N ASN A 209 -2.98 -6.53 26.66
CA ASN A 209 -3.16 -5.56 27.74
C ASN A 209 -1.99 -5.50 28.74
N GLY A 210 -0.76 -5.70 28.26
CA GLY A 210 0.44 -5.69 29.11
C GLY A 210 0.62 -6.91 30.03
N GLY A 211 -0.17 -7.97 29.85
CA GLY A 211 -0.05 -9.22 30.60
C GLY A 211 1.13 -10.10 30.15
N ASP A 212 1.01 -11.40 30.36
CA ASP A 212 2.02 -12.38 29.97
C ASP A 212 2.04 -12.65 28.46
N TRP A 213 3.21 -13.06 27.96
CA TRP A 213 3.35 -13.57 26.59
C TRP A 213 2.86 -15.00 26.49
N VAL A 214 2.00 -15.27 25.51
CA VAL A 214 1.54 -16.62 25.16
C VAL A 214 1.80 -16.90 23.68
N PRO A 215 2.04 -18.16 23.28
CA PRO A 215 2.12 -18.51 21.87
C PRO A 215 0.82 -18.11 21.15
N TYR A 216 0.93 -17.51 19.97
CA TYR A 216 -0.23 -17.24 19.12
C TYR A 216 -0.74 -18.58 18.54
N PRO A 217 -1.98 -19.00 18.83
CA PRO A 217 -2.57 -20.22 18.28
C PRO A 217 -2.67 -20.15 16.75
N GLN A 218 -1.96 -21.04 16.07
CA GLN A 218 -2.05 -21.25 14.62
C GLN A 218 -3.06 -22.33 14.27
#